data_AF-A0A951LQW9-F1
#
_entry.id   AF-A0A951LQW9-F1
#
_cell.length_a   1.000
_cell.length_b   1.000
_cell.length_c   1.000
_cell.angle_alpha   90.00
_cell.angle_beta   90.00
_cell.angle_gamma   90.00
#
_symmetry.space_group_name_H-M   'P 1'
#
loop_
_entity.id
_entity.type
_entity.pdbx_description
1 polymer ?
#
loop_
_entity_poly.entity_id
_entity_poly.type
_entity_poly.pdbx_seq_one_letter_code
_entity_poly.pdbx_strand_id
1 'polypeptide(L)' 'SFKLTGKRVFRMAPIHHHFEQLGWTEPQIVIRFWIVSVVVALAGLSTLKLR' A
#
# COMPACT_ATOMS: atom_id res chain seq x y z
N SER A 1 -11.13 12.52 8.96
CA SER A 1 -10.68 13.77 8.29
C SER A 1 -9.71 14.50 9.21
N PHE A 2 -8.49 14.82 8.75
CA PHE A 2 -7.50 15.58 9.53
C PHE A 2 -8.06 16.93 10.05
N LYS A 3 -9.12 17.44 9.40
CA LYS A 3 -9.90 18.61 9.82
C LYS A 3 -10.69 18.45 11.14
N LEU A 4 -10.97 17.23 11.62
CA LEU A 4 -11.83 17.00 12.79
C LEU A 4 -11.08 16.52 14.05
N THR A 5 -9.98 15.80 13.90
CA THR A 5 -9.30 15.13 15.02
C THR A 5 -7.84 15.51 15.21
N GLY A 6 -7.23 16.29 14.29
CA GLY A 6 -5.83 16.75 14.39
C GLY A 6 -4.75 15.66 14.40
N LYS A 7 -5.13 14.38 14.53
CA LYS A 7 -4.23 13.23 14.48
C LYS A 7 -4.06 12.73 13.05
N ARG A 8 -2.82 12.73 12.58
CA ARG A 8 -2.39 12.12 11.33
C ARG A 8 -2.24 10.61 11.58
N VAL A 9 -3.08 9.77 10.97
CA VAL A 9 -2.97 8.30 11.06
C VAL A 9 -1.71 7.81 10.35
N PHE A 10 -1.41 8.41 9.20
CA PHE A 10 -0.17 8.20 8.46
C PHE A 10 0.76 9.41 8.66
N ARG A 11 2.07 9.15 8.81
CA ARG A 11 3.07 10.23 8.92
C ARG A 11 3.11 11.10 7.65
N MET A 12 2.92 10.47 6.50
CA MET A 12 2.70 11.07 5.18
C MET A 12 1.74 10.18 4.41
N ALA A 13 0.83 10.78 3.65
CA ALA A 13 0.03 10.07 2.65
C ALA A 13 0.43 10.63 1.28
N PRO A 14 0.59 9.81 0.23
CA PRO A 14 0.28 8.37 0.10
C PRO A 14 1.17 7.38 0.88
N ILE A 15 0.70 6.13 1.01
CA ILE A 15 1.26 5.09 1.89
C ILE A 15 2.73 4.76 1.61
N HIS A 16 3.22 4.85 0.36
CA HIS A 16 4.63 4.55 0.08
C HIS A 16 5.58 5.56 0.75
N HIS A 17 5.22 6.85 0.81
CA HIS A 17 6.00 7.86 1.55
C HIS A 17 5.97 7.63 3.07
N HIS A 18 4.94 6.96 3.59
CA HIS A 18 4.96 6.54 4.99
C HIS A 18 6.10 5.56 5.27
N PHE A 19 6.36 4.64 4.34
CA PHE A 19 7.47 3.68 4.44
C PHE A 19 8.84 4.31 4.23
N GLU A 20 8.96 5.33 3.37
CA GLU A 20 10.19 6.14 3.30
C GLU A 20 10.50 6.83 4.63
N GLN A 21 9.49 7.42 5.28
CA GLN A 21 9.65 8.05 6.60
C GLN A 21 9.86 7.05 7.75
N LEU A 22 9.70 5.75 7.48
CA LEU A 22 10.09 4.65 8.38
C LEU A 22 11.54 4.20 8.13
N GLY A 23 12.23 4.78 7.15
CA GLY A 23 13.64 4.50 6.84
C GLY A 23 13.84 3.44 5.76
N TRP A 24 12.81 3.09 4.98
CA TRP A 24 12.95 2.15 3.88
C TRP A 24 13.44 2.87 2.63
N THR A 25 14.25 2.19 1.82
CA THR A 25 14.66 2.72 0.52
C THR A 25 13.53 2.57 -0.50
N GLU A 26 13.40 3.53 -1.40
CA GLU A 26 12.43 3.53 -2.51
C GLU A 26 12.32 2.16 -3.23
N PRO A 27 13.42 1.53 -3.69
CA PRO A 27 13.33 0.25 -4.39
C PRO A 27 12.81 -0.89 -3.51
N GLN A 28 13.11 -0.89 -2.20
CA GLN A 28 12.57 -1.89 -1.28
C GLN A 28 11.04 -1.77 -1.12
N ILE A 29 10.52 -0.54 -1.10
CA ILE A 29 9.08 -0.29 -0.99
C ILE A 29 8.37 -0.75 -2.25
N VAL A 30 8.91 -0.42 -3.44
CA VAL A 30 8.33 -0.79 -4.73
C VAL A 30 8.22 -2.31 -4.88
N ILE A 31 9.32 -3.05 -4.60
CA ILE A 31 9.34 -4.51 -4.74
C ILE A 31 8.32 -5.16 -3.79
N ARG A 32 8.22 -4.69 -2.54
CA ARG A 32 7.25 -5.22 -1.57
C ARG A 32 5.80 -4.96 -2.00
N PHE A 33 5.52 -3.76 -2.52
CA PHE A 33 4.20 -3.44 -3.07
C PHE A 33 3.86 -4.32 -4.26
N TRP A 34 4.81 -4.62 -5.15
CA TRP A 34 4.59 -5.53 -6.27
C TRP A 34 4.20 -6.94 -5.83
N ILE A 35 4.88 -7.49 -4.81
CA ILE A 35 4.52 -8.82 -4.27
C ILE A 35 3.07 -8.83 -3.80
N VAL A 36 2.65 -7.82 -3.03
CA VAL A 36 1.27 -7.72 -2.54
C VAL A 36 0.29 -7.56 -3.70
N SER A 37 0.60 -6.71 -4.68
CA SER A 37 -0.24 -6.51 -5.87
C SER A 37 -0.44 -7.78 -6.67
N VAL A 38 0.60 -8.58 -6.88
CA VAL A 38 0.51 -9.86 -7.59
C VAL A 38 -0.35 -10.86 -6.81
N VAL A 39 -0.17 -10.97 -5.49
CA VAL A 39 -0.98 -11.87 -4.65
C VAL A 39 -2.46 -11.48 -4.72
N VAL A 40 -2.77 -10.19 -4.59
CA VAL A 40 -4.15 -9.69 -4.67
C VAL A 40 -4.71 -9.86 -6.09
N ALA A 41 -3.91 -9.66 -7.13
CA ALA A 41 -4.32 -9.88 -8.51
C ALA A 41 -4.67 -11.36 -8.76
N LEU A 42 -3.85 -12.29 -8.28
CA LEU A 42 -4.13 -13.73 -8.37
C LEU A 42 -5.37 -14.12 -7.56
N ALA A 43 -5.57 -13.55 -6.38
CA ALA A 43 -6.79 -13.73 -5.61
C ALA A 43 -8.04 -13.17 -6.33
N GLY A 44 -7.93 -12.03 -6.99
CA GLY A 44 -9.00 -11.48 -7.82
C GLY A 44 -9.31 -12.39 -9.01
N LEU A 45 -8.28 -12.86 -9.71
CA LEU A 45 -8.42 -13.79 -10.83
C LEU A 45 -9.04 -15.13 -10.40
N SER A 46 -8.71 -15.64 -9.21
CA SER A 46 -9.32 -16.89 -8.72
C SER A 46 -10.81 -16.75 -8.41
N THR A 47 -11.25 -15.56 -8.03
CA THR A 47 -12.69 -15.26 -7.83
C THR A 47 -13.45 -14.96 -9.12
N LEU A 48 -12.74 -14.75 -10.24
CA LEU A 48 -13.36 -14.44 -11.51
C LEU A 48 -14.01 -15.71 -12.09
N LYS A 49 -15.34 -15.82 -11.91
CA LYS A 49 -16.13 -16.86 -12.57
C LYS A 49 -16.26 -16.54 -14.06
N LEU A 50 -15.43 -17.19 -14.88
CA LEU A 50 -15.61 -17.27 -16.32
C LEU A 50 -16.69 -18.32 -16.60
N ARG A 51 -17.93 -17.86 -16.79
CA ARG A 51 -19.04 -18.67 -17.31
C ARG A 51 -19.55 -18.04 -18.59
#